data_AF-A0A380DZ95-F1
#
_entry.id   AF-A0A380DZ95-F1
#
_cell.length_a   1.000
_cell.length_b   1.000
_cell.length_c   1.000
_cell.angle_alpha   90.00
_cell.angle_beta   90.00
_cell.angle_gamma   90.00
#
_symmetry.space_group_name_H-M   'P 1'
#
loop_
_entity.id
_entity.type
_entity.pdbx_description
1 polymer ?
#
loop_
_entity_poly.entity_id
_entity_poly.type
_entity_poly.pdbx_seq_one_letter_code
_entity_poly.pdbx_strand_id
1 'polypeptide(L)'
;MAASTIHQSFNLPYWLSALILVVLILATLFLKFDRLIAVLGGVTPFLIAIVIMIAVYYFTTSHLDFTAANNDAQIHKQKSLSPGWWFDAINYASLQIAAAFSFLSVMGSKVKYRDSTLYGGLIGGLIITFLLMMINLGLISQFDKIKHVDLPTLKLATQMSPSIGIIMSVIMILVIYNTVVGLMYAFASRSACHLADVTFIIIITMAVITYISTFIGFISLIGKVFPIMGLFGFILLIPVLYKGLIKRITSKSHID
;
A
#
# COMPACT_ATOMS: atom_id res chain seq x y z
N MET A 1 3.45 -1.93 10.31
CA MET A 1 2.38 -0.96 10.02
C MET A 1 1.10 -1.27 10.79
N ALA A 2 0.41 -2.39 10.53
CA ALA A 2 -0.83 -2.73 11.25
C ALA A 2 -0.62 -2.88 12.77
N ALA A 3 0.51 -3.45 13.22
CA ALA A 3 0.86 -3.48 14.64
C ALA A 3 1.06 -2.06 15.24
N SER A 4 1.69 -1.13 14.51
CA SER A 4 1.73 0.29 14.92
C SER A 4 0.34 0.90 15.02
N THR A 5 -0.55 0.61 14.07
CA THR A 5 -1.93 1.11 14.09
C THR A 5 -2.68 0.60 15.33
N ILE A 6 -2.57 -0.68 15.66
CA ILE A 6 -3.19 -1.27 16.86
C ILE A 6 -2.57 -0.67 18.12
N HIS A 7 -1.25 -0.54 18.17
CA HIS A 7 -0.54 0.08 19.29
C HIS A 7 -0.99 1.53 19.52
N GLN A 8 -1.05 2.34 18.45
CA GLN A 8 -1.42 3.75 18.52
C GLN A 8 -2.92 3.97 18.82
N SER A 9 -3.80 3.03 18.44
CA SER A 9 -5.26 3.21 18.54
C SER A 9 -5.86 2.56 19.77
N PHE A 10 -5.34 1.41 20.18
CA PHE A 10 -5.87 0.59 21.28
C PHE A 10 -4.89 0.47 22.46
N ASN A 11 -3.73 1.13 22.37
CA ASN A 11 -2.68 1.13 23.40
C ASN A 11 -2.16 -0.28 23.76
N LEU A 12 -2.34 -1.25 22.86
CA LEU A 12 -1.89 -2.63 23.03
C LEU A 12 -0.38 -2.73 22.82
N PRO A 13 0.32 -3.61 23.55
CA PRO A 13 1.75 -3.80 23.34
C PRO A 13 2.04 -4.32 21.92
N TYR A 14 3.18 -3.90 21.38
CA TYR A 14 3.53 -4.11 19.97
C TYR A 14 3.64 -5.60 19.60
N TRP A 15 4.22 -6.41 20.51
CA TRP A 15 4.39 -7.85 20.32
C TRP A 15 3.04 -8.58 20.23
N LEU A 16 2.08 -8.21 21.09
CA LEU A 16 0.75 -8.84 21.12
C LEU A 16 -0.06 -8.49 19.87
N SER A 17 0.02 -7.22 19.47
CA SER A 17 -0.61 -6.74 18.23
C SER A 17 -0.08 -7.46 17.00
N ALA A 18 1.24 -7.66 16.92
CA ALA A 18 1.90 -8.41 15.86
C ALA A 18 1.49 -9.89 15.87
N LEU A 19 1.45 -10.51 17.04
CA LEU A 19 1.11 -11.93 17.19
C LEU A 19 -0.32 -12.21 16.75
N ILE A 20 -1.29 -11.41 17.20
CA ILE A 20 -2.70 -11.54 16.81
C ILE A 20 -2.85 -11.45 15.28
N LEU A 21 -2.19 -10.48 14.65
CA LEU A 21 -2.23 -10.31 13.20
C LEU A 21 -1.65 -11.50 12.45
N VAL A 22 -0.49 -12.00 12.88
CA VAL A 22 0.17 -13.15 12.22
C VAL A 22 -0.66 -14.42 12.34
N VAL A 23 -1.27 -14.67 13.50
CA VAL A 23 -2.15 -15.82 13.71
C VAL A 23 -3.39 -15.73 12.82
N LEU A 24 -4.02 -14.56 12.71
CA LEU A 24 -5.16 -14.34 11.81
C LEU A 24 -4.78 -14.55 10.34
N ILE A 25 -3.64 -14.00 9.92
CA ILE A 25 -3.09 -14.19 8.58
C ILE A 25 -2.96 -15.68 8.28
N LEU A 26 -2.27 -16.44 9.15
CA LEU A 26 -2.11 -17.89 8.99
C LEU A 26 -3.46 -18.60 8.87
N ALA A 27 -4.43 -18.29 9.74
CA ALA A 27 -5.77 -18.87 9.68
C ALA A 27 -6.46 -18.60 8.32
N THR A 28 -6.30 -17.40 7.76
CA THR A 28 -6.87 -17.06 6.45
C THR A 28 -6.12 -17.61 5.25
N LEU A 29 -4.83 -17.92 5.36
CA LEU A 29 -4.12 -18.58 4.26
C LEU A 29 -4.60 -20.02 4.02
N PHE A 30 -5.21 -20.67 5.02
CA PHE A 30 -5.87 -21.97 4.86
C PHE A 30 -7.27 -21.90 4.22
N LEU A 31 -7.82 -20.68 4.03
CA LEU A 31 -9.11 -20.48 3.36
C LEU A 31 -8.94 -20.46 1.82
N LYS A 32 -9.99 -20.88 1.11
CA LYS A 32 -10.01 -20.91 -0.37
C LYS A 32 -9.84 -19.50 -0.96
N PHE A 33 -8.91 -19.36 -1.91
CA PHE A 33 -8.54 -18.10 -2.58
C PHE A 33 -9.71 -17.25 -3.10
N ASP A 34 -10.69 -17.88 -3.73
CA ASP A 34 -11.78 -17.14 -4.36
C ASP A 34 -12.66 -16.43 -3.31
N ARG A 35 -12.79 -17.02 -2.10
CA ARG A 35 -13.43 -16.34 -0.97
C ARG A 35 -12.56 -15.21 -0.42
N LEU A 36 -11.25 -15.41 -0.39
CA LEU A 36 -10.32 -14.38 0.05
C LEU A 36 -10.46 -13.14 -0.84
N ILE A 37 -10.40 -13.28 -2.17
CA ILE A 37 -10.52 -12.14 -3.11
C ILE A 37 -11.84 -11.39 -2.94
N ALA A 38 -12.96 -12.10 -2.75
CA ALA A 38 -14.26 -11.46 -2.53
C ALA A 38 -14.27 -10.58 -1.27
N VAL A 39 -13.64 -11.06 -0.19
CA VAL A 39 -13.48 -10.29 1.06
C VAL A 39 -12.51 -9.12 0.87
N LEU A 40 -11.40 -9.32 0.14
CA LEU A 40 -10.42 -8.27 -0.17
C LEU A 40 -11.07 -7.10 -0.95
N GLY A 41 -11.90 -7.42 -1.93
CA GLY A 41 -12.58 -6.44 -2.79
C GLY A 41 -13.62 -5.59 -2.05
N GLY A 42 -14.25 -6.14 -1.01
CA GLY A 42 -15.28 -5.44 -0.23
C GLY A 42 -14.74 -4.32 0.65
N VAL A 43 -13.49 -4.39 1.09
CA VAL A 43 -12.92 -3.42 2.06
C VAL A 43 -12.45 -2.12 1.39
N THR A 44 -11.90 -2.23 0.19
CA THR A 44 -11.36 -1.09 -0.58
C THR A 44 -12.36 0.06 -0.80
N PRO A 45 -13.63 -0.14 -1.20
CA PRO A 45 -14.58 0.96 -1.40
C PRO A 45 -14.87 1.75 -0.12
N PHE A 46 -14.87 1.11 1.05
CA PHE A 46 -15.04 1.82 2.32
C PHE A 46 -13.85 2.73 2.63
N LEU A 47 -12.62 2.27 2.34
CA LEU A 47 -11.42 3.11 2.48
C LEU A 47 -11.52 4.34 1.58
N ILE A 48 -11.92 4.16 0.31
CA ILE A 48 -12.05 5.25 -0.66
C ILE A 48 -13.04 6.31 -0.13
N ALA A 49 -14.21 5.88 0.35
CA ALA A 49 -15.23 6.79 0.85
C ALA A 49 -14.75 7.66 2.02
N ILE A 50 -14.02 7.08 2.99
CA ILE A 50 -13.56 7.82 4.16
C ILE A 50 -12.38 8.73 3.83
N VAL A 51 -11.46 8.28 2.98
CA VAL A 51 -10.35 9.15 2.54
C VAL A 51 -10.89 10.38 1.83
N ILE A 52 -11.90 10.22 0.97
CA ILE A 52 -12.58 11.35 0.32
C ILE A 52 -13.27 12.23 1.36
N MET A 53 -13.98 11.66 2.34
CA MET A 53 -14.63 12.42 3.41
C MET A 53 -13.64 13.27 4.20
N ILE A 54 -12.51 12.69 4.62
CA ILE A 54 -11.45 13.39 5.36
C ILE A 54 -10.86 14.50 4.49
N ALA A 55 -10.56 14.20 3.23
CA ALA A 55 -9.98 15.18 2.32
C ALA A 55 -10.92 16.36 2.07
N VAL A 56 -12.21 16.13 1.84
CA VAL A 56 -13.22 17.19 1.67
C VAL A 56 -13.35 18.03 2.94
N TYR A 57 -13.37 17.40 4.12
CA TYR A 57 -13.43 18.13 5.39
C TYR A 57 -12.22 19.06 5.58
N TYR A 58 -11.00 18.55 5.39
CA TYR A 58 -9.80 19.37 5.54
C TYR A 58 -9.67 20.43 4.45
N PHE A 59 -10.12 20.15 3.23
CA PHE A 59 -10.13 21.13 2.13
C PHE A 59 -11.13 22.28 2.37
N THR A 60 -12.26 22.01 3.03
CA THR A 60 -13.27 23.04 3.35
C THR A 60 -12.98 23.79 4.65
N THR A 61 -12.26 23.17 5.58
CA THR A 61 -12.05 23.71 6.95
C THR A 61 -10.67 24.34 7.16
N SER A 62 -9.64 23.94 6.38
CA SER A 62 -8.26 24.39 6.57
C SER A 62 -7.77 25.25 5.39
N HIS A 63 -7.01 26.30 5.68
CA HIS A 63 -6.25 27.01 4.67
C HIS A 63 -5.01 26.18 4.27
N LEU A 64 -4.77 26.03 2.98
CA LEU A 64 -3.58 25.34 2.46
C LEU A 64 -2.36 26.25 2.66
N ASP A 65 -1.58 25.99 3.71
CA ASP A 65 -0.28 26.62 3.90
C ASP A 65 0.83 25.70 3.41
N PHE A 66 1.35 25.98 2.21
CA PHE A 66 2.46 25.24 1.62
C PHE A 66 3.82 25.70 2.14
N THR A 67 3.89 26.82 2.88
CA THR A 67 5.14 27.46 3.29
C THR A 67 5.90 26.61 4.28
N ALA A 68 5.21 26.06 5.30
CA ALA A 68 5.79 25.17 6.29
C ALA A 68 6.34 23.87 5.68
N ALA A 69 5.56 23.24 4.79
CA ALA A 69 5.96 22.02 4.11
C ALA A 69 7.16 22.24 3.15
N ASN A 70 7.17 23.36 2.43
CA ASN A 70 8.27 23.69 1.51
C ASN A 70 9.57 24.02 2.27
N ASN A 71 9.49 24.73 3.40
CA ASN A 71 10.65 25.03 4.24
C ASN A 71 11.25 23.74 4.83
N ASP A 72 10.42 22.83 5.35
CA ASP A 72 10.91 21.56 5.90
C ASP A 72 11.54 20.67 4.82
N ALA A 73 10.91 20.59 3.64
CA ALA A 73 11.45 19.88 2.49
C ALA A 73 12.80 20.46 2.03
N GLN A 74 12.99 21.77 2.09
CA GLN A 74 14.27 22.42 1.77
C GLN A 74 15.37 22.13 2.79
N ILE A 75 15.03 22.08 4.09
CA ILE A 75 15.97 21.72 5.15
C ILE A 75 16.41 20.24 5.03
N HIS A 76 15.50 19.35 4.62
CA HIS A 76 15.76 17.92 4.57
C HIS A 76 16.24 17.41 3.20
N LYS A 77 16.27 18.26 2.17
CA LYS A 77 16.81 17.94 0.82
C LYS A 77 18.22 17.35 0.86
N GLN A 78 19.06 17.79 1.80
CA GLN A 78 20.45 17.34 1.92
C GLN A 78 20.61 15.96 2.59
N LYS A 79 19.56 15.46 3.26
CA LYS A 79 19.59 14.20 4.03
C LYS A 79 18.88 13.05 3.32
N SER A 80 18.20 13.33 2.21
CA SER A 80 17.48 12.34 1.42
C SER A 80 18.41 11.62 0.45
N LEU A 81 18.28 10.29 0.33
CA LEU A 81 18.96 9.48 -0.70
C LEU A 81 18.45 9.76 -2.12
N SER A 82 17.48 10.67 -2.27
CA SER A 82 16.70 10.84 -3.49
C SER A 82 17.05 12.11 -4.29
N PRO A 83 17.20 12.03 -5.62
CA PRO A 83 17.42 13.17 -6.52
C PRO A 83 16.30 14.23 -6.52
N GLY A 84 15.12 13.92 -5.99
CA GLY A 84 13.99 14.86 -5.87
C GLY A 84 12.64 14.16 -5.77
N TRP A 85 11.58 14.96 -5.53
CA TRP A 85 10.20 14.49 -5.33
C TRP A 85 9.67 13.62 -6.49
N TRP A 86 10.11 13.91 -7.72
CA TRP A 86 9.72 13.15 -8.91
C TRP A 86 10.32 11.74 -8.88
N PHE A 87 11.56 11.59 -8.38
CA PHE A 87 12.20 10.29 -8.23
C PHE A 87 11.55 9.51 -7.11
N ASP A 88 11.24 10.15 -5.97
CA ASP A 88 10.50 9.52 -4.87
C ASP A 88 9.13 9.01 -5.30
N ALA A 89 8.41 9.78 -6.13
CA ALA A 89 7.13 9.37 -6.68
C ALA A 89 7.25 8.12 -7.57
N ILE A 90 8.23 8.11 -8.48
CA ILE A 90 8.47 6.94 -9.36
C ILE A 90 8.97 5.74 -8.55
N ASN A 91 9.84 5.97 -7.57
CA ASN A 91 10.38 4.93 -6.70
C ASN A 91 9.29 4.28 -5.84
N TYR A 92 8.37 5.09 -5.32
CA TYR A 92 7.18 4.59 -4.62
C TYR A 92 6.25 3.82 -5.56
N ALA A 93 5.98 4.32 -6.76
CA ALA A 93 5.18 3.60 -7.75
C ALA A 93 5.81 2.25 -8.14
N SER A 94 7.13 2.23 -8.30
CA SER A 94 7.94 1.05 -8.57
C SER A 94 7.85 0.01 -7.45
N LEU A 95 7.97 0.43 -6.20
CA LEU A 95 7.74 -0.42 -5.02
C LEU A 95 6.36 -1.07 -5.06
N GLN A 96 5.31 -0.30 -5.37
CA GLN A 96 3.95 -0.81 -5.39
C GLN A 96 3.72 -1.80 -6.53
N ILE A 97 4.30 -1.55 -7.71
CA ILE A 97 4.24 -2.48 -8.83
C ILE A 97 4.98 -3.78 -8.50
N ALA A 98 6.16 -3.69 -7.87
CA ALA A 98 6.92 -4.87 -7.47
C ALA A 98 6.19 -5.72 -6.42
N ALA A 99 5.60 -5.06 -5.41
CA ALA A 99 4.77 -5.72 -4.41
C ALA A 99 3.56 -6.41 -5.08
N ALA A 100 2.81 -5.68 -5.90
CA ALA A 100 1.61 -6.18 -6.56
C ALA A 100 1.87 -7.20 -7.67
N PHE A 101 3.09 -7.30 -8.20
CA PHE A 101 3.41 -8.13 -9.37
C PHE A 101 2.99 -9.60 -9.21
N SER A 102 3.28 -10.20 -8.05
CA SER A 102 2.91 -11.59 -7.75
C SER A 102 1.40 -11.81 -7.85
N PHE A 103 0.64 -10.92 -7.20
CA PHE A 103 -0.82 -10.94 -7.20
C PHE A 103 -1.41 -10.64 -8.58
N LEU A 104 -0.91 -9.63 -9.28
CA LEU A 104 -1.33 -9.24 -10.63
C LEU A 104 -1.05 -10.36 -11.65
N SER A 105 0.03 -11.10 -11.52
CA SER A 105 0.35 -12.23 -12.39
C SER A 105 -0.66 -13.38 -12.23
N VAL A 106 -1.02 -13.73 -10.99
CA VAL A 106 -2.04 -14.76 -10.70
C VAL A 106 -3.42 -14.30 -11.15
N MET A 107 -3.82 -13.08 -10.79
CA MET A 107 -5.10 -12.48 -11.21
C MET A 107 -5.20 -12.37 -12.73
N GLY A 108 -4.16 -11.88 -13.39
CA GLY A 108 -4.13 -11.69 -14.85
C GLY A 108 -4.31 -12.99 -15.63
N SER A 109 -3.84 -14.13 -15.09
CA SER A 109 -4.06 -15.45 -15.71
C SER A 109 -5.52 -15.90 -15.73
N LYS A 110 -6.35 -15.36 -14.83
CA LYS A 110 -7.78 -15.71 -14.70
C LYS A 110 -8.71 -14.82 -15.54
N VAL A 111 -8.20 -13.73 -16.14
CA VAL A 111 -9.04 -12.78 -16.87
C VAL A 111 -9.26 -13.26 -18.32
N LYS A 112 -10.52 -13.36 -18.73
CA LYS A 112 -10.91 -13.79 -20.09
C LYS A 112 -10.87 -12.68 -21.13
N TYR A 113 -11.08 -11.43 -20.73
CA TYR A 113 -11.23 -10.29 -21.65
C TYR A 113 -10.11 -9.26 -21.47
N ARG A 114 -9.41 -8.96 -22.57
CA ARG A 114 -8.27 -8.02 -22.56
C ARG A 114 -8.69 -6.58 -22.27
N ASP A 115 -9.86 -6.17 -22.75
CA ASP A 115 -10.36 -4.80 -22.58
C ASP A 115 -10.74 -4.53 -21.12
N SER A 116 -11.37 -5.49 -20.44
CA SER A 116 -11.68 -5.40 -19.01
C SER A 116 -10.41 -5.20 -18.16
N THR A 117 -9.31 -5.88 -18.50
CA THR A 117 -8.01 -5.68 -17.82
C THR A 117 -7.48 -4.26 -18.03
N LEU A 118 -7.63 -3.71 -19.24
CA LEU A 118 -7.12 -2.39 -19.59
C LEU A 118 -7.90 -1.27 -18.89
N TYR A 119 -9.23 -1.32 -18.93
CA TYR A 119 -10.09 -0.36 -18.22
C TYR A 119 -9.96 -0.50 -16.70
N GLY A 120 -9.86 -1.72 -16.18
CA GLY A 120 -9.65 -1.95 -14.74
C GLY A 120 -8.34 -1.33 -14.23
N GLY A 121 -7.24 -1.50 -14.98
CA GLY A 121 -5.96 -0.88 -14.65
C GLY A 121 -5.99 0.64 -14.73
N LEU A 122 -6.64 1.20 -15.76
CA LEU A 122 -6.71 2.66 -15.96
C LEU A 122 -7.57 3.35 -14.90
N ILE A 123 -8.76 2.81 -14.63
CA ILE A 123 -9.66 3.33 -13.59
C ILE A 123 -9.02 3.19 -12.21
N GLY A 124 -8.42 2.04 -11.90
CA GLY A 124 -7.73 1.82 -10.63
C GLY A 124 -6.56 2.79 -10.42
N GLY A 125 -5.73 3.00 -11.45
CA GLY A 125 -4.63 3.95 -11.41
C GLY A 125 -5.09 5.40 -11.21
N LEU A 126 -6.18 5.81 -11.88
CA LEU A 126 -6.75 7.14 -11.73
C LEU A 126 -7.30 7.36 -10.31
N ILE A 127 -8.05 6.40 -9.79
CA ILE A 127 -8.59 6.45 -8.41
C ILE A 127 -7.46 6.54 -7.39
N ILE A 128 -6.43 5.70 -7.49
CA ILE A 128 -5.29 5.71 -6.57
C ILE A 128 -4.55 7.04 -6.64
N THR A 129 -4.31 7.57 -7.85
CA THR A 129 -3.63 8.86 -8.04
C THR A 129 -4.43 9.99 -7.40
N PHE A 130 -5.74 10.02 -7.63
CA PHE A 130 -6.65 11.00 -7.02
C PHE A 130 -6.64 10.93 -5.49
N LEU A 131 -6.71 9.72 -4.92
CA LEU A 131 -6.66 9.51 -3.48
C LEU A 131 -5.32 9.92 -2.87
N LEU A 132 -4.20 9.58 -3.52
CA LEU A 132 -2.87 10.01 -3.07
C LEU A 132 -2.74 11.53 -3.08
N MET A 133 -3.29 12.20 -4.09
CA MET A 133 -3.30 13.66 -4.18
C MET A 133 -4.12 14.26 -3.03
N MET A 134 -5.33 13.75 -2.79
CA MET A 134 -6.21 14.17 -1.68
C MET A 134 -5.53 14.00 -0.31
N ILE A 135 -4.89 12.84 -0.08
CA ILE A 135 -4.14 12.59 1.16
C ILE A 135 -2.97 13.56 1.31
N ASN A 136 -2.16 13.77 0.27
CA ASN A 136 -1.02 14.70 0.34
C ASN A 136 -1.47 16.13 0.66
N LEU A 137 -2.55 16.61 0.04
CA LEU A 137 -3.11 17.92 0.33
C LEU A 137 -3.61 18.01 1.79
N GLY A 138 -4.29 16.98 2.28
CA GLY A 138 -4.71 16.89 3.68
C GLY A 138 -3.52 16.94 4.66
N LEU A 139 -2.44 16.21 4.35
CA LEU A 139 -1.22 16.21 5.15
C LEU A 139 -0.53 17.59 5.17
N ILE A 140 -0.43 18.26 4.02
CA ILE A 140 0.17 19.60 3.94
C ILE A 140 -0.61 20.61 4.79
N SER A 141 -1.95 20.53 4.80
CA SER A 141 -2.80 21.47 5.55
C SER A 141 -2.56 21.50 7.07
N GLN A 142 -1.97 20.46 7.65
CA GLN A 142 -1.68 20.35 9.09
C GLN A 142 -0.25 19.85 9.35
N PHE A 143 0.68 20.15 8.44
CA PHE A 143 2.03 19.62 8.42
C PHE A 143 2.76 19.71 9.78
N ASP A 144 2.67 20.85 10.46
CA ASP A 144 3.33 21.07 11.75
C ASP A 144 2.85 20.14 12.88
N LYS A 145 1.59 19.70 12.82
CA LYS A 145 1.00 18.84 13.86
C LYS A 145 1.28 17.36 13.61
N ILE A 146 1.71 16.99 12.41
CA ILE A 146 1.80 15.58 11.98
C ILE A 146 3.23 15.11 11.68
N LYS A 147 4.21 16.01 11.60
CA LYS A 147 5.60 15.68 11.24
C LYS A 147 6.34 14.74 12.22
N HIS A 148 5.84 14.58 13.44
CA HIS A 148 6.46 13.75 14.48
C HIS A 148 5.66 12.50 14.86
N VAL A 149 4.55 12.21 14.16
CA VAL A 149 3.75 11.01 14.41
C VAL A 149 4.02 9.93 13.37
N ASP A 150 4.07 8.68 13.82
CA ASP A 150 4.26 7.52 12.96
C ASP A 150 3.17 7.40 11.89
N LEU A 151 1.90 7.68 12.24
CA LEU A 151 0.76 7.57 11.31
C LEU A 151 0.06 8.94 11.15
N PRO A 152 0.59 9.83 10.29
CA PRO A 152 0.04 11.17 10.04
C PRO A 152 -1.43 11.18 9.63
N THR A 153 -1.82 10.28 8.72
CA THR A 153 -3.21 10.18 8.23
C THR A 153 -4.19 9.73 9.32
N LEU A 154 -3.77 8.81 10.19
CA LEU A 154 -4.56 8.41 11.34
C LEU A 154 -4.68 9.57 12.34
N LYS A 155 -3.60 10.34 12.55
CA LYS A 155 -3.62 11.49 13.45
C LYS A 155 -4.60 12.55 12.97
N LEU A 156 -4.64 12.84 11.67
CA LEU A 156 -5.65 13.73 11.09
C LEU A 156 -7.07 13.22 11.35
N ALA A 157 -7.33 11.94 11.07
CA ALA A 157 -8.65 11.34 11.33
C ALA A 157 -9.08 11.49 12.81
N THR A 158 -8.17 11.24 13.75
CA THR A 158 -8.45 11.40 15.19
C THR A 158 -8.66 12.85 15.62
N GLN A 159 -8.01 13.81 14.96
CA GLN A 159 -8.18 15.25 15.25
C GLN A 159 -9.52 15.77 14.75
N MET A 160 -10.05 15.22 13.66
CA MET A 160 -11.37 15.57 13.14
C MET A 160 -12.48 15.09 14.07
N SER A 161 -12.45 13.82 14.46
CA SER A 161 -13.32 13.26 15.50
C SER A 161 -12.72 11.98 16.07
N PRO A 162 -12.80 11.75 17.39
CA PRO A 162 -12.39 10.47 18.00
C PRO A 162 -13.06 9.25 17.35
N SER A 163 -14.34 9.37 16.94
CA SER A 163 -15.07 8.27 16.29
C SER A 163 -14.50 7.93 14.91
N ILE A 164 -14.08 8.95 14.15
CA ILE A 164 -13.51 8.78 12.81
C ILE A 164 -12.09 8.23 12.90
N GLY A 165 -11.34 8.62 13.93
CA GLY A 165 -10.08 7.99 14.31
C GLY A 165 -10.22 6.47 14.49
N ILE A 166 -11.18 6.01 15.29
CA ILE A 166 -11.41 4.58 15.54
C ILE A 166 -11.78 3.86 14.24
N ILE A 167 -12.69 4.41 13.44
CA ILE A 167 -13.10 3.81 12.16
C ILE A 167 -11.89 3.68 11.22
N MET A 168 -11.07 4.72 11.12
CA MET A 168 -9.86 4.71 10.30
C MET A 168 -8.85 3.67 10.79
N SER A 169 -8.65 3.53 12.09
CA SER A 169 -7.79 2.49 12.65
C SER A 169 -8.24 1.10 12.24
N VAL A 170 -9.53 0.80 12.37
CA VAL A 170 -10.10 -0.50 12.00
C VAL A 170 -9.89 -0.77 10.50
N ILE A 171 -10.19 0.21 9.65
CA ILE A 171 -10.04 0.07 8.20
C ILE A 171 -8.58 -0.06 7.79
N MET A 172 -7.67 0.71 8.39
CA MET A 172 -6.23 0.58 8.14
C MET A 172 -5.74 -0.83 8.48
N ILE A 173 -6.14 -1.36 9.64
CA ILE A 173 -5.82 -2.74 10.04
C ILE A 173 -6.33 -3.71 8.97
N LEU A 174 -7.59 -3.56 8.56
CA LEU A 174 -8.24 -4.44 7.60
C LEU A 174 -7.59 -4.39 6.21
N VAL A 175 -7.19 -3.20 5.74
CA VAL A 175 -6.54 -3.01 4.43
C VAL A 175 -5.11 -3.52 4.42
N ILE A 176 -4.35 -3.28 5.50
CA ILE A 176 -2.98 -3.81 5.63
C ILE A 176 -3.04 -5.34 5.71
N TYR A 177 -3.96 -5.87 6.52
CA TYR A 177 -4.23 -7.29 6.63
C TYR A 177 -4.52 -7.91 5.27
N ASN A 178 -5.47 -7.34 4.56
CA ASN A 178 -5.87 -7.76 3.22
C ASN A 178 -4.69 -7.79 2.24
N THR A 179 -3.82 -6.79 2.30
CA THR A 179 -2.63 -6.71 1.44
C THR A 179 -1.64 -7.83 1.77
N VAL A 180 -1.34 -8.05 3.05
CA VAL A 180 -0.40 -9.09 3.48
C VAL A 180 -0.92 -10.48 3.09
N VAL A 181 -2.18 -10.79 3.36
CA VAL A 181 -2.76 -12.09 3.01
C VAL A 181 -2.79 -12.27 1.49
N GLY A 182 -3.18 -11.24 0.72
CA GLY A 182 -3.21 -11.30 -0.74
C GLY A 182 -1.84 -11.60 -1.36
N LEU A 183 -0.77 -10.97 -0.85
CA LEU A 183 0.58 -11.17 -1.34
C LEU A 183 1.18 -12.51 -0.91
N MET A 184 1.05 -12.88 0.37
CA MET A 184 1.54 -14.17 0.87
C MET A 184 0.84 -15.33 0.16
N TYR A 185 -0.47 -15.23 -0.05
CA TYR A 185 -1.21 -16.23 -0.81
C TYR A 185 -0.76 -16.30 -2.26
N ALA A 186 -0.67 -15.16 -2.97
CA ALA A 186 -0.23 -15.14 -4.36
C ALA A 186 1.17 -15.76 -4.51
N PHE A 187 2.07 -15.48 -3.57
CA PHE A 187 3.39 -16.09 -3.52
C PHE A 187 3.33 -17.61 -3.26
N ALA A 188 2.58 -18.04 -2.24
CA ALA A 188 2.42 -19.45 -1.89
C ALA A 188 1.79 -20.26 -3.04
N SER A 189 0.73 -19.74 -3.67
CA SER A 189 0.03 -20.40 -4.79
C SER A 189 0.91 -20.55 -6.04
N ARG A 190 1.82 -19.60 -6.27
CA ARG A 190 2.80 -19.71 -7.37
C ARG A 190 3.84 -20.80 -7.07
N SER A 191 4.28 -20.91 -5.83
CA SER A 191 5.24 -21.93 -5.40
C SER A 191 4.62 -23.33 -5.27
N ALA A 192 3.30 -23.42 -5.07
CA ALA A 192 2.55 -24.67 -4.95
C ALA A 192 2.56 -25.55 -6.20
N CYS A 193 3.10 -25.07 -7.32
CA CYS A 193 3.42 -25.90 -8.48
C CYS A 193 4.45 -27.01 -8.13
N HIS A 194 5.17 -26.88 -7.02
CA HIS A 194 6.03 -27.92 -6.44
C HIS A 194 5.47 -28.34 -5.07
N LEU A 195 4.77 -29.49 -5.01
CA LEU A 195 4.35 -30.26 -3.81
C LEU A 195 3.60 -29.49 -2.69
N ALA A 196 2.53 -30.12 -2.16
CA ALA A 196 1.72 -29.55 -1.07
C ALA A 196 2.53 -29.27 0.22
N ASP A 197 3.48 -30.14 0.57
CA ASP A 197 4.30 -30.01 1.79
C ASP A 197 5.24 -28.79 1.73
N VAL A 198 5.76 -28.46 0.55
CA VAL A 198 6.64 -27.31 0.33
C VAL A 198 5.86 -26.00 0.49
N THR A 199 4.58 -25.98 0.10
CA THR A 199 3.71 -24.81 0.24
C THR A 199 3.49 -24.46 1.71
N PHE A 200 3.27 -25.47 2.56
CA PHE A 200 3.10 -25.27 4.01
C PHE A 200 4.38 -24.70 4.64
N ILE A 201 5.55 -25.23 4.29
CA ILE A 201 6.85 -24.74 4.79
C ILE A 201 7.08 -23.27 4.40
N ILE A 202 6.75 -22.90 3.16
CA ILE A 202 6.88 -21.51 2.67
C ILE A 202 5.97 -20.57 3.47
N ILE A 203 4.71 -20.94 3.69
CA ILE A 203 3.75 -20.12 4.44
C ILE A 203 4.23 -19.86 5.87
N ILE A 204 4.68 -20.92 6.57
CA ILE A 204 5.21 -20.79 7.93
C ILE A 204 6.46 -19.91 7.96
N THR A 205 7.39 -20.11 7.02
CA THR A 205 8.62 -19.32 6.93
C THR A 205 8.31 -17.84 6.70
N MET A 206 7.38 -17.52 5.79
CA MET A 206 6.95 -16.14 5.54
C MET A 206 6.25 -15.51 6.75
N ALA A 207 5.45 -16.27 7.50
CA ALA A 207 4.80 -15.78 8.71
C ALA A 207 5.80 -15.44 9.81
N VAL A 208 6.83 -16.27 10.01
CA VAL A 208 7.93 -15.99 10.95
C VAL A 208 8.70 -14.74 10.52
N ILE A 209 9.06 -14.61 9.24
CA ILE A 209 9.74 -13.41 8.72
C ILE A 209 8.86 -12.17 8.91
N THR A 210 7.56 -12.27 8.66
CA THR A 210 6.60 -11.16 8.85
C THR A 210 6.52 -10.72 10.31
N TYR A 211 6.51 -11.68 11.24
CA TYR A 211 6.52 -11.39 12.67
C TYR A 211 7.82 -10.68 13.09
N ILE A 212 8.99 -11.19 12.67
CA ILE A 212 10.29 -10.58 12.99
C ILE A 212 10.40 -9.18 12.39
N SER A 213 9.94 -9.02 11.14
CA SER A 213 9.95 -7.72 10.45
C SER A 213 9.07 -6.67 11.13
N THR A 214 8.11 -7.08 11.95
CA THR A 214 7.24 -6.16 12.69
C THR A 214 8.02 -5.37 13.76
N PHE A 215 9.14 -5.89 14.27
CA PHE A 215 9.99 -5.15 15.22
C PHE A 215 10.83 -4.04 14.56
N ILE A 216 10.88 -3.99 13.23
CA ILE A 216 11.48 -2.88 12.50
C ILE A 216 10.51 -1.69 12.59
N GLY A 217 10.86 -0.67 13.38
CA GLY A 217 10.02 0.50 13.60
C GLY A 217 9.54 1.15 12.30
N PHE A 218 8.29 1.61 12.30
CA PHE A 218 7.58 2.12 11.11
C PHE A 218 8.34 3.21 10.35
N ILE A 219 8.84 4.22 11.07
CA ILE A 219 9.60 5.33 10.48
C ILE A 219 10.87 4.81 9.80
N SER A 220 11.59 3.87 10.43
CA SER A 220 12.81 3.29 9.84
C SER A 220 12.48 2.45 8.61
N LEU A 221 11.33 1.75 8.61
CA LEU A 221 10.88 0.96 7.48
C LEU A 221 10.60 1.84 6.26
N ILE A 222 9.86 2.95 6.45
CA ILE A 222 9.57 3.90 5.36
C ILE A 222 10.83 4.67 4.94
N GLY A 223 11.65 5.12 5.87
CA GLY A 223 12.80 5.98 5.56
C GLY A 223 13.98 5.26 4.92
N LYS A 224 14.14 3.94 5.15
CA LYS A 224 15.29 3.17 4.65
C LYS A 224 14.90 2.02 3.73
N VAL A 225 13.99 1.16 4.18
CA VAL A 225 13.67 -0.09 3.47
C VAL A 225 12.86 0.19 2.20
N PHE A 226 11.88 1.09 2.28
CA PHE A 226 11.00 1.39 1.14
C PHE A 226 11.75 2.01 -0.06
N PRO A 227 12.64 3.00 0.11
CA PRO A 227 13.43 3.53 -0.98
C PRO A 227 14.30 2.47 -1.66
N ILE A 228 14.94 1.60 -0.88
CA ILE A 228 15.80 0.53 -1.40
C ILE A 228 14.95 -0.51 -2.16
N MET A 229 13.81 -0.91 -1.62
CA MET A 229 12.90 -1.86 -2.27
C MET A 229 12.29 -1.28 -3.55
N GLY A 230 12.01 0.03 -3.58
CA GLY A 230 11.57 0.71 -4.81
C GLY A 230 12.62 0.65 -5.92
N LEU A 231 13.91 0.75 -5.58
CA LEU A 231 15.02 0.61 -6.54
C LEU A 231 15.00 -0.79 -7.19
N PHE A 232 14.79 -1.84 -6.39
CA PHE A 232 14.61 -3.19 -6.93
C PHE A 232 13.35 -3.33 -7.79
N GLY A 233 12.29 -2.58 -7.47
CA GLY A 233 11.07 -2.59 -8.28
C GLY A 233 11.27 -2.09 -9.72
N PHE A 234 12.31 -1.29 -9.99
CA PHE A 234 12.58 -0.80 -11.34
C PHE A 234 12.89 -1.94 -12.31
N ILE A 235 13.44 -3.05 -11.79
CA ILE A 235 13.72 -4.27 -12.55
C ILE A 235 12.43 -4.82 -13.17
N LEU A 236 11.28 -4.65 -12.50
CA LEU A 236 9.97 -5.06 -13.00
C LEU A 236 9.27 -3.92 -13.76
N LEU A 237 9.41 -2.68 -13.28
CA LEU A 237 8.77 -1.51 -13.88
C LEU A 237 9.25 -1.26 -15.31
N ILE A 238 10.56 -1.27 -15.54
CA ILE A 238 11.17 -0.90 -16.83
C ILE A 238 10.71 -1.84 -17.96
N PRO A 239 10.78 -3.18 -17.83
CA PRO A 239 10.31 -4.08 -18.88
C PRO A 239 8.80 -3.99 -19.13
N VAL A 240 7.99 -3.78 -18.09
CA VAL A 240 6.54 -3.62 -18.22
C VAL A 240 6.19 -2.37 -19.00
N LEU A 241 6.83 -1.23 -18.69
CA LEU A 241 6.66 0.01 -19.42
C LEU A 241 7.15 -0.10 -20.87
N TYR A 242 8.33 -0.67 -21.06
CA TYR A 242 8.93 -0.88 -22.39
C TYR A 242 8.03 -1.73 -23.29
N LYS A 243 7.57 -2.89 -22.80
CA LYS A 243 6.67 -3.78 -23.54
C LYS A 243 5.30 -3.13 -23.78
N GLY A 244 4.79 -2.37 -22.82
CA GLY A 244 3.54 -1.60 -22.96
C GLY A 244 3.63 -0.55 -24.06
N LEU A 245 4.74 0.20 -24.11
CA LEU A 245 4.99 1.23 -25.12
C LEU A 245 5.15 0.64 -26.52
N ILE A 246 5.98 -0.40 -26.68
CA ILE A 246 6.18 -1.06 -27.98
C ILE A 246 4.87 -1.61 -28.53
N LYS A 247 4.08 -2.31 -27.69
CA LYS A 247 2.81 -2.89 -28.13
C LYS A 247 1.82 -1.81 -28.61
N ARG A 248 1.87 -0.61 -28.02
CA ARG A 248 1.03 0.53 -28.43
C ARG A 248 1.52 1.15 -29.75
N ILE A 249 2.82 1.15 -30.00
CA ILE A 249 3.42 1.62 -31.26
C ILE A 249 3.13 0.62 -32.40
N THR A 250 3.34 -0.69 -32.18
CA THR A 250 3.05 -1.73 -33.17
C THR A 250 1.55 -1.89 -33.47
N SER A 251 0.67 -1.65 -32.49
CA SER A 251 -0.78 -1.63 -32.72
C SER A 251 -1.25 -0.44 -33.56
N LYS A 252 -0.47 0.64 -33.64
CA LYS A 252 -0.77 1.78 -34.53
C LYS A 252 -0.35 1.51 -35.97
N SER A 253 0.74 0.77 -36.21
CA SER A 253 1.26 0.52 -37.57
C SER A 253 0.51 -0.57 -38.36
N HIS A 254 -0.55 -1.16 -37.82
CA HIS A 254 -1.44 -2.10 -38.53
C HIS A 254 -2.79 -1.47 -38.93
N ILE A 255 -2.93 -0.16 -38.71
CA ILE A 255 -4.14 0.60 -39.06
C ILE A 255 -3.85 1.63 -40.17
N ASP A 256 -2.58 1.78 -40.58
CA ASP A 256 -2.15 2.62 -41.70
C ASP A 256 -1.90 1.79 -42.96
#